data_AF-A0A0A9GDJ8-F1
#
_entry.id   AF-A0A0A9GDJ8-F1
#
_cell.length_a   1.000
_cell.length_b   1.000
_cell.length_c   1.000
_cell.angle_alpha   90.00
_cell.angle_beta   90.00
_cell.angle_gamma   90.00
#
_symmetry.space_group_name_H-M   'P 1'
#
loop_
_entity.id
_entity.type
_entity.pdbx_description
1 polymer ?
#
loop_
_entity_poly.entity_id
_entity_poly.type
_entity_poly.pdbx_seq_one_letter_code
_entity_poly.pdbx_strand_id
1 'polypeptide(L)' 'MNLESRVIVAEDVGRQLLTYGCRKPIDYFLQRMDEITLDDITSFARKMLSSQPTMASWGDVDKVPPYEFVCKRLQ' A
#
# COMPACT_ATOMS: atom_id res chain seq x y z
N MET A 1 -6.98 -6.78 -9.12
CA MET A 1 -6.84 -8.25 -9.29
C MET A 1 -7.38 -8.56 -10.69
N ASN A 2 -6.48 -8.78 -11.65
CA ASN A 2 -6.86 -9.06 -13.05
C ASN A 2 -7.04 -10.57 -13.24
N LEU A 3 -8.02 -11.13 -12.51
CA LEU A 3 -8.25 -12.58 -12.39
C LEU A 3 -8.85 -13.22 -13.64
N GLU A 4 -9.13 -12.44 -14.68
CA GLU A 4 -9.44 -12.92 -16.02
C GLU A 4 -8.23 -13.56 -16.71
N SER A 5 -7.01 -13.18 -16.32
CA SER A 5 -5.77 -13.74 -16.86
C SER A 5 -5.29 -14.94 -16.06
N ARG A 6 -5.16 -16.10 -16.71
CA ARG A 6 -4.69 -17.34 -16.08
C ARG A 6 -3.28 -17.22 -15.48
N VAL A 7 -2.41 -16.42 -16.09
CA VAL A 7 -1.04 -16.19 -15.58
C VAL A 7 -1.10 -15.44 -14.25
N ILE A 8 -1.97 -14.44 -14.15
CA ILE A 8 -2.16 -13.64 -12.93
C ILE A 8 -2.82 -14.48 -11.85
N VAL A 9 -3.76 -15.37 -12.20
CA VAL A 9 -4.35 -16.31 -11.23
C VAL A 9 -3.29 -17.25 -10.65
N ALA A 10 -2.39 -17.79 -11.46
CA ALA A 10 -1.31 -18.65 -10.97
C ALA A 10 -0.37 -17.91 -10.01
N GLU A 11 0.00 -16.68 -10.36
CA GLU A 11 0.83 -15.80 -9.55
C GLU A 11 0.15 -15.44 -8.22
N ASP A 12 -1.13 -15.11 -8.24
CA ASP A 12 -1.92 -14.80 -7.05
C ASP A 12 -2.02 -15.99 -6.09
N VAL A 13 -2.26 -17.21 -6.60
CA VAL A 13 -2.28 -18.43 -5.78
C VAL A 13 -0.94 -18.61 -5.05
N GLY A 14 0.17 -18.51 -5.79
CA GLY A 14 1.51 -18.67 -5.22
C GLY A 14 1.84 -17.61 -4.19
N ARG A 15 1.58 -16.34 -4.51
CA ARG A 15 1.84 -15.21 -3.61
C ARG A 15 1.01 -15.30 -2.34
N GLN A 16 -0.29 -15.57 -2.44
CA GLN A 16 -1.13 -15.70 -1.25
C GLN A 16 -0.73 -16.89 -0.37
N LEU A 17 -0.31 -18.01 -0.97
CA LEU A 17 0.21 -19.14 -0.20
C LEU A 17 1.49 -18.76 0.55
N LEU A 18 2.40 -18.01 -0.08
CA LEU A 18 3.64 -17.55 0.58
C LEU A 18 3.41 -16.47 1.63
N THR A 19 2.46 -15.56 1.43
CA THR A 19 2.18 -14.44 2.35
C THR A 19 1.28 -14.84 3.50
N TYR A 20 0.24 -15.64 3.24
CA TYR A 20 -0.84 -15.93 4.20
C TYR A 20 -0.94 -17.42 4.57
N GLY A 21 -0.14 -18.30 3.96
CA GLY A 21 -0.23 -19.75 4.14
C GLY A 21 -1.48 -20.38 3.51
N CYS A 22 -2.33 -19.59 2.85
CA CYS A 22 -3.56 -20.06 2.21
C CYS A 22 -3.99 -19.10 1.09
N ARG A 23 -4.80 -19.61 0.16
CA ARG A 23 -5.48 -18.76 -0.83
C ARG A 23 -6.79 -18.27 -0.25
N LYS A 24 -6.91 -16.97 -0.01
CA LYS A 24 -8.15 -16.32 0.39
C LYS A 24 -9.11 -16.24 -0.81
N PRO A 25 -10.40 -16.56 -0.63
CA PRO A 25 -11.38 -16.44 -1.71
C PRO A 25 -11.61 -14.97 -2.08
N ILE A 26 -12.09 -14.72 -3.30
CA ILE A 26 -12.33 -13.36 -3.80
C ILE A 26 -13.34 -12.61 -2.91
N ASP A 27 -14.41 -13.30 -2.50
CA ASP A 27 -15.47 -12.74 -1.64
C ASP A 27 -14.94 -12.19 -0.31
N TYR A 28 -13.87 -12.78 0.23
CA TYR A 28 -13.22 -12.26 1.42
C TYR A 28 -12.70 -10.83 1.18
N PHE A 29 -12.06 -10.57 0.04
CA PHE A 29 -11.53 -9.25 -0.27
C PHE A 29 -12.65 -8.26 -0.59
N LEU A 30 -13.68 -8.68 -1.33
CA LEU A 30 -14.86 -7.85 -1.62
C LEU A 30 -15.53 -7.39 -0.32
N GLN A 31 -15.82 -8.33 0.58
CA GLN A 31 -16.42 -8.02 1.87
C GLN A 31 -15.53 -7.10 2.73
N ARG A 32 -14.21 -7.36 2.78
CA ARG A 32 -13.29 -6.48 3.52
C ARG A 32 -13.24 -5.07 2.95
N MET A 33 -13.42 -4.88 1.63
CA MET A 33 -13.49 -3.55 1.02
C MET A 33 -14.81 -2.85 1.36
N ASP A 34 -15.93 -3.56 1.32
CA ASP A 34 -17.26 -3.01 1.65
C ASP A 34 -17.37 -2.56 3.11
N GLU A 35 -16.61 -3.20 4.01
CA GLU A 35 -16.57 -2.88 5.44
C GLU A 35 -15.69 -1.67 5.79
N ILE A 36 -14.91 -1.13 4.84
CA ILE A 36 -14.01 0.01 5.12
C ILE A 36 -14.82 1.26 5.44
N THR A 37 -14.53 1.87 6.58
CA THR A 37 -15.17 3.12 7.01
C THR A 37 -14.26 4.34 6.81
N LEU A 38 -14.83 5.55 6.93
CA LEU A 38 -14.06 6.79 6.93
C LEU A 38 -13.08 6.88 8.11
N ASP A 39 -13.42 6.28 9.26
CA ASP A 39 -12.54 6.24 10.42
C ASP A 39 -11.34 5.33 10.19
N ASP A 40 -11.54 4.18 9.56
CA ASP A 40 -10.44 3.28 9.16
C ASP A 40 -9.45 3.98 8.23
N ILE A 41 -9.96 4.73 7.23
CA ILE A 41 -9.12 5.49 6.31
C ILE A 41 -8.34 6.58 7.06
N THR A 42 -9.02 7.34 7.93
CA THR A 42 -8.41 8.45 8.66
C THR A 42 -7.35 7.96 9.65
N SER A 43 -7.65 6.90 10.39
CA SER A 43 -6.72 6.28 11.35
C SER A 43 -5.53 5.63 10.64
N PHE A 44 -5.76 4.94 9.53
CA PHE A 44 -4.70 4.37 8.71
C PHE A 44 -3.79 5.45 8.11
N ALA A 45 -4.35 6.54 7.58
CA ALA A 45 -3.57 7.66 7.06
C ALA A 45 -2.68 8.28 8.15
N ARG A 46 -3.21 8.52 9.36
CA ARG A 46 -2.43 8.99 10.51
C ARG A 46 -1.30 8.04 10.87
N LYS A 47 -1.57 6.72 10.88
CA LYS A 47 -0.55 5.69 11.15
C LYS A 47 0.55 5.72 10.09
N MET A 48 0.20 5.79 8.81
CA MET A 48 1.15 5.85 7.70
C MET A 48 2.04 7.10 7.74
N LEU A 49 1.49 8.24 8.17
CA LEU A 49 2.22 9.51 8.28
C LEU A 49 3.02 9.66 9.58
N SER A 50 2.81 8.79 10.57
CA SER A 50 3.50 8.88 11.86
C SER A 50 5.01 8.62 11.82
N SER A 51 5.49 7.91 10.80
CA SER A 51 6.92 7.62 10.62
C SER A 51 7.59 8.65 9.73
N GLN A 52 8.90 8.79 9.85
CA GLN A 52 9.67 9.65 8.93
C GLN A 52 9.47 9.19 7.47
N PRO A 53 9.29 10.13 6.53
CA PRO A 53 9.09 9.79 5.13
C PRO A 53 10.35 9.14 4.54
N THR A 54 10.17 8.20 3.61
CA THR A 54 11.28 7.70 2.79
C THR A 54 11.35 8.53 1.52
N MET A 55 12.44 9.28 1.32
CA MET A 55 12.64 10.16 0.16
C MET A 55 13.79 9.67 -0.71
N ALA A 56 13.54 9.58 -2.01
CA ALA A 56 14.55 9.29 -3.02
C ALA A 56 14.48 10.34 -4.13
N SER A 57 15.65 10.74 -4.67
CA SER A 57 15.75 11.69 -5.77
C SER A 57 16.88 11.29 -6.71
N TRP A 58 16.73 11.57 -8.01
CA TRP A 58 17.68 11.16 -9.03
C TRP A 58 17.64 12.09 -10.24
N GLY A 59 18.82 12.39 -10.83
CA GLY A 59 18.97 13.31 -11.97
C GLY A 59 19.47 14.69 -11.55
N ASP A 60 18.96 15.74 -12.20
CA ASP A 60 19.18 17.14 -11.79
C ASP A 60 18.23 17.48 -10.63
N VAL A 61 18.80 17.49 -9.42
CA VAL A 61 18.05 17.57 -8.16
C VAL A 61 18.22 18.92 -7.45
N ASP A 62 18.78 19.92 -8.13
CA ASP A 62 19.09 21.23 -7.54
C ASP A 62 17.85 21.98 -7.03
N LYS A 63 16.68 21.66 -7.56
CA LYS A 63 15.38 22.24 -7.16
C LYS A 63 14.61 21.38 -6.15
N VAL A 64 15.13 20.22 -5.80
CA VAL A 64 14.48 19.31 -4.86
C VAL A 64 14.67 19.85 -3.45
N PRO A 65 13.59 20.01 -2.66
CA PRO A 65 13.73 20.54 -1.31
C PRO A 65 14.55 19.61 -0.40
N PRO A 66 15.23 20.16 0.62
CA PRO A 66 15.91 19.35 1.62
C PRO A 66 14.96 18.36 2.30
N TYR A 67 15.47 17.19 2.66
CA TYR A 67 14.71 16.14 3.33
C TYR A 67 14.00 16.65 4.59
N GLU A 68 14.69 17.45 5.40
CA GLU A 68 14.18 18.00 6.67
C GLU A 68 12.96 18.91 6.45
N PHE A 69 12.93 19.61 5.32
CA PHE A 69 11.82 20.48 4.94
C PHE A 69 10.58 19.66 4.56
N VAL A 70 10.77 18.50 3.92
CA VAL A 70 9.69 17.56 3.61
C VAL A 70 9.17 16.88 4.89
N CYS A 71 10.06 16.43 5.76
CA CYS A 71 9.71 15.81 7.04
C CYS A 71 8.81 16.68 7.91
N LYS A 72 9.14 17.97 8.05
CA LYS A 72 8.38 18.93 8.87
C LYS A 72 6.94 19.17 8.41
N ARG A 73 6.58 18.76 7.19
CA ARG A 73 5.22 18.96 6.64
C ARG A 73 4.32 17.75 6.76
N LEU A 74 4.90 16.59 7.05
CA LEU A 74 4.20 15.32 7.17
C LEU A 74 4.03 14.88 8.63
N GLN A 75 4.71 15.56 9.56
CA GLN A 75 4.50 15.51 11.01
C GLN A 75 3.41 16.50 11.43
#